data_AF-A0A1E9VR87-F1
#
_entry.id   AF-A0A1E9VR87-F1
#
_cell.length_a   1.000
_cell.length_b   1.000
_cell.length_c   1.000
_cell.angle_alpha   90.00
_cell.angle_beta   90.00
_cell.angle_gamma   90.00
#
_symmetry.space_group_name_H-M   'P 1'
#
loop_
_entity.id
_entity.type
_entity.pdbx_description
1 polymer ?
#
loop_
_entity_poly.entity_id
_entity_poly.type
_entity_poly.pdbx_seq_one_letter_code
_entity_poly.pdbx_strand_id
1 'polypeptide(L)' 'MSAMATLFLVSAETITTLGLYVLLPIFIGFLIFIMWDISKKSDAGRAGTFWIFVALGMGFFGFLAKLVIEFVLGKWVL' A
#
# COMPACT_ATOMS: atom_id res chain seq x y z
N MET A 1 -13.11 13.31 -32.13
CA MET A 1 -13.63 12.20 -31.32
C MET A 1 -12.54 11.38 -30.61
N SER A 2 -11.33 11.22 -31.17
CA SER A 2 -10.25 10.43 -30.52
C SER A 2 -9.47 11.16 -29.42
N ALA A 3 -9.24 12.47 -29.56
CA ALA A 3 -8.43 13.24 -28.60
C ALA A 3 -9.03 13.35 -27.18
N MET A 4 -10.36 13.41 -27.07
CA MET A 4 -11.06 13.43 -25.78
C MET A 4 -11.00 12.06 -25.07
N ALA A 5 -10.97 10.97 -25.83
CA ALA A 5 -10.84 9.62 -25.29
C ALA A 5 -9.40 9.37 -24.78
N THR A 6 -8.38 9.80 -25.53
CA THR A 6 -6.98 9.69 -25.07
C THR A 6 -6.71 10.53 -23.82
N LEU A 7 -7.30 11.72 -23.71
CA LEU A 7 -7.20 12.53 -22.48
C LEU A 7 -7.85 11.83 -21.28
N PHE A 8 -9.00 11.20 -21.47
CA PHE A 8 -9.67 10.45 -20.40
C PHE A 8 -8.88 9.20 -19.99
N LEU A 9 -8.31 8.45 -20.94
CA LEU A 9 -7.47 7.28 -20.65
C LEU A 9 -6.18 7.66 -19.92
N VAL A 10 -5.48 8.71 -20.37
CA VAL A 10 -4.28 9.25 -19.69
C VAL A 10 -4.64 9.73 -18.28
N SER A 11 -5.80 10.36 -18.09
CA SER A 11 -6.27 10.78 -16.77
C SER A 11 -6.55 9.60 -15.84
N ALA A 12 -7.23 8.55 -16.33
CA ALA A 12 -7.55 7.37 -15.54
C ALA A 12 -6.30 6.59 -15.15
N GLU A 13 -5.33 6.46 -16.05
CA GLU A 13 -4.04 5.81 -15.78
C GLU A 13 -3.20 6.58 -14.76
N THR A 14 -3.18 7.92 -14.88
CA THR A 14 -2.51 8.81 -13.91
C THR A 14 -3.16 8.73 -12.53
N ILE A 15 -4.49 8.78 -12.46
CA ILE A 15 -5.26 8.65 -11.22
C ILE A 15 -5.01 7.27 -10.58
N THR A 16 -4.96 6.21 -11.38
CA THR A 16 -4.74 4.84 -10.89
C THR A 16 -3.33 4.67 -10.35
N THR A 17 -2.32 5.20 -11.05
CA THR A 17 -0.92 5.16 -10.62
C THR A 17 -0.73 5.96 -9.33
N LEU A 18 -1.24 7.20 -9.26
CA LEU A 18 -1.17 8.00 -8.05
C LEU A 18 -1.94 7.37 -6.89
N GLY A 19 -3.11 6.77 -7.17
CA GLY A 19 -3.88 6.03 -6.18
C GLY A 19 -3.11 4.84 -5.59
N LEU A 20 -2.47 4.04 -6.45
CA LEU A 20 -1.69 2.88 -6.01
C LEU A 20 -0.44 3.27 -5.22
N TYR A 21 0.29 4.28 -5.68
CA TYR A 21 1.60 4.64 -5.11
C TYR A 21 1.50 5.60 -3.93
N VAL A 22 0.44 6.39 -3.80
CA VAL A 22 0.31 7.42 -2.76
C VAL A 22 -0.86 7.13 -1.84
N LEU A 23 -2.07 7.01 -2.39
CA LEU A 23 -3.28 6.86 -1.57
C LEU A 23 -3.28 5.54 -0.79
N LEU A 24 -2.91 4.44 -1.44
CA LEU A 24 -2.91 3.10 -0.85
C LEU A 24 -1.92 2.96 0.32
N PRO A 25 -0.63 3.33 0.22
CA PRO A 25 0.28 3.24 1.35
C PRO A 25 -0.10 4.18 2.51
N ILE A 26 -0.65 5.36 2.22
CA ILE A 26 -1.18 6.26 3.25
C ILE A 26 -2.35 5.59 3.99
N PHE A 27 -3.28 4.97 3.25
CA PHE A 27 -4.41 4.26 3.81
C PHE A 27 -3.97 3.06 4.67
N ILE A 28 -3.01 2.27 4.20
CA ILE A 28 -2.43 1.17 4.98
C ILE A 28 -1.78 1.71 6.26
N GLY A 29 -0.99 2.80 6.17
CA GLY A 29 -0.40 3.47 7.33
C GLY A 29 -1.44 3.92 8.36
N PHE A 30 -2.59 4.41 7.90
CA PHE A 30 -3.70 4.80 8.77
C PHE A 30 -4.33 3.60 9.50
N LEU A 31 -4.52 2.46 8.81
CA LEU A 31 -5.01 1.23 9.44
C LEU A 31 -4.05 0.72 10.52
N ILE A 32 -2.75 0.82 10.26
CA ILE A 32 -1.69 0.45 11.21
C ILE A 32 -1.74 1.35 12.44
N PHE A 33 -1.91 2.65 12.25
CA PHE A 33 -2.00 3.62 13.35
C PHE A 33 -3.19 3.32 14.28
N ILE A 34 -4.36 3.03 13.72
CA ILE A 34 -5.54 2.63 14.50
C ILE A 34 -5.28 1.33 15.26
N MET A 35 -4.71 0.33 14.58
CA MET A 35 -4.42 -0.96 15.19
C MET A 35 -3.41 -0.83 16.34
N TRP A 36 -2.43 0.06 16.20
CA TRP A 36 -1.50 0.40 17.27
C TRP A 36 -2.21 1.01 18.48
N ASP A 37 -3.12 1.97 18.28
CA ASP A 37 -3.91 2.57 19.37
C ASP A 37 -4.81 1.53 20.08
N ILE A 38 -5.51 0.69 19.31
CA ILE A 38 -6.38 -0.36 19.86
C ILE A 38 -5.57 -1.37 20.68
N SER A 39 -4.39 -1.76 20.21
CA SER A 39 -3.54 -2.72 20.91
C SER A 39 -3.04 -2.21 22.26
N LYS A 40 -2.75 -0.91 22.31
CA LYS A 40 -2.24 -0.25 23.51
C LYS A 40 -3.35 0.02 24.50
N LYS A 41 -4.57 0.32 24.04
CA LYS A 41 -5.77 0.46 24.88
C LYS A 41 -6.33 -0.87 25.38
N SER A 42 -6.21 -1.94 24.59
CA SER A 42 -6.80 -3.25 24.94
C SER A 42 -5.90 -4.10 25.83
N ASP A 43 -4.78 -3.55 26.31
CA ASP A 43 -3.77 -4.31 27.08
C ASP A 43 -3.42 -5.63 26.39
N ALA A 44 -3.33 -5.59 25.06
CA ALA A 44 -3.00 -6.76 24.25
C ALA A 44 -1.57 -7.14 24.62
N GLY A 45 -1.44 -8.08 25.57
CA GLY A 45 -0.18 -8.40 26.25
C GLY A 45 0.95 -8.80 25.28
N ARG A 46 2.09 -9.28 25.78
CA ARG A 46 3.28 -9.61 24.96
C ARG A 46 2.99 -10.35 23.63
N ALA A 47 2.00 -11.24 23.61
CA ALA A 47 1.56 -11.93 22.40
C ALA A 47 0.85 -11.01 21.38
N GLY A 48 -0.01 -10.09 21.83
CA GLY A 48 -0.73 -9.16 20.97
C GLY A 48 0.17 -8.14 20.28
N THR A 49 1.14 -7.57 21.00
CA THR A 49 2.15 -6.69 20.40
C THR A 49 3.01 -7.44 19.37
N PHE A 50 3.33 -8.71 19.62
CA PHE A 50 4.09 -9.56 18.69
C PHE A 50 3.30 -9.80 17.39
N TRP A 51 2.03 -10.21 17.48
CA TRP A 51 1.19 -10.43 16.30
C TRP A 51 0.94 -9.15 15.50
N ILE A 52 0.86 -7.99 16.15
CA ILE A 52 0.76 -6.69 15.47
C ILE A 52 2.04 -6.38 14.72
N PHE A 53 3.21 -6.60 15.32
CA PHE A 53 4.49 -6.41 14.63
C PHE A 53 4.65 -7.36 13.44
N VAL A 54 4.18 -8.61 13.57
CA VAL A 54 4.21 -9.61 12.49
C VAL A 54 3.21 -9.27 11.39
N ALA A 55 1.95 -8.94 11.72
CA ALA A 55 0.93 -8.55 10.74
C ALA A 55 1.32 -7.26 10.02
N LEU A 56 1.88 -6.30 10.75
CA LEU A 56 2.42 -5.06 10.22
C LEU A 56 3.61 -5.31 9.28
N GLY A 57 4.59 -6.07 9.76
CA GLY A 57 5.78 -6.42 8.99
C GLY A 57 5.41 -7.16 7.71
N MET A 58 4.53 -8.15 7.79
CA MET A 58 4.11 -8.94 6.63
C MET A 58 3.31 -8.11 5.61
N GLY A 59 2.40 -7.24 6.06
CA GLY A 59 1.63 -6.36 5.18
C GLY A 59 2.50 -5.32 4.46
N PHE A 60 3.39 -4.65 5.20
CA PHE A 60 4.28 -3.65 4.63
C PHE A 60 5.35 -4.28 3.72
N PHE A 61 5.90 -5.42 4.14
CA PHE A 61 6.89 -6.16 3.35
C PHE A 61 6.30 -6.72 2.06
N GLY A 62 5.05 -7.20 2.07
CA GLY A 62 4.35 -7.65 0.85
C GLY A 62 4.12 -6.51 -0.13
N PHE A 63 3.72 -5.33 0.36
CA PHE A 63 3.57 -4.15 -0.50
C PHE A 63 4.91 -3.69 -1.07
N LEU A 64 5.96 -3.66 -0.25
CA LEU A 64 7.30 -3.28 -0.67
C LEU A 64 7.89 -4.29 -1.67
N ALA A 65 7.68 -5.59 -1.46
CA ALA A 65 8.08 -6.63 -2.38
C ALA A 65 7.36 -6.49 -3.73
N LYS A 66 6.06 -6.18 -3.75
CA LYS A 66 5.33 -5.87 -4.99
C LYS A 66 5.98 -4.69 -5.72
N LEU A 67 6.29 -3.60 -5.02
CA LEU A 67 6.94 -2.44 -5.62
C LEU A 67 8.32 -2.78 -6.19
N VAL A 68 9.11 -3.58 -5.47
CA VAL A 68 10.41 -4.04 -5.94
C VAL A 68 10.26 -4.97 -7.15
N ILE A 69 9.30 -5.88 -7.15
CA ILE A 69 9.03 -6.76 -8.29
C ILE A 69 8.55 -5.95 -9.49
N GLU A 70 7.65 -4.98 -9.29
CA GLU A 70 7.17 -4.09 -10.36
C GLU A 70 8.31 -3.23 -10.92
N PHE A 71 9.22 -2.75 -10.07
CA PHE A 71 10.41 -2.02 -10.48
C PHE A 71 11.42 -2.91 -11.22
N VAL A 72 11.66 -4.13 -10.75
CA VAL A 72 12.61 -5.07 -11.36
C VAL A 72 12.05 -5.62 -12.67
N LEU A 73 10.80 -6.08 -12.68
CA LEU A 73 10.13 -6.62 -13.86
C LEU A 73 9.84 -5.51 -14.89
N GLY A 74 9.42 -4.33 -14.45
CA GLY A 74 9.23 -3.16 -15.31
C GLY A 74 10.52 -2.63 -15.92
N LYS A 75 11.66 -2.82 -15.23
CA LYS A 75 12.99 -2.44 -15.75
C LYS A 75 13.65 -3.54 -16.60
N TRP A 76 13.24 -4.81 -16.47
CA TRP A 76 13.89 -5.96 -17.12
C TRP A 76 13.09 -6.56 -18.28
N VAL A 77 11.77 -6.35 -18.35
CA VAL A 77 10.87 -6.97 -19.37
C VAL A 77 10.35 -5.97 -20.42
N LEU A 78 10.60 -4.65 -20.26
CA LEU A 78 10.36 -3.62 -21.28
C LEU A 78 11.66 -2.95 -21.71
#